data_AF-A0A257G543-F1
#
_entry.id   AF-A0A257G543-F1
#
_cell.length_a   1.000
_cell.length_b   1.000
_cell.length_c   1.000
_cell.angle_alpha   90.00
_cell.angle_beta   90.00
_cell.angle_gamma   90.00
#
_symmetry.space_group_name_H-M   'P 1'
#
loop_
_entity.id
_entity.type
_entity.pdbx_description
1 polymer ?
#
loop_
_entity_poly.entity_id
_entity_poly.type
_entity_poly.pdbx_seq_one_letter_code
_entity_poly.pdbx_strand_id
1 'polypeptide(L)'
;MDVYLPIANLSVNGLVIVMLGALTGLLSGMFGVGGGFLTTPLLIFYGVPPTVAAASAASQVTGASVSGAFAHARRGGIDYQMGGVLVAGGVIGTGIGALLFRLLQSLGQIDTVINILYVLMLGGIGGLMAHESLGALRAERSGKPLPPRKRRHHPLVASLPLRWRFYRSGLYISPLAPLLLGMFTGILTMLMGIGGGFILVPAMLYILGIGVSVVVGTSLFQILFVTMATTMMHALTTRAVDIVLAVLLLLGSVTGAQVGAQFAQKAKPEHLRLILAVIVLAVAVRMALGLGYRPDEI
;
A
#
# COMPACT_ATOMS: atom_id res chain seq x y z
N MET A 1 -17.44 19.40 13.76
CA MET A 1 -17.79 18.47 14.85
C MET A 1 -16.50 17.81 15.26
N ASP A 2 -15.94 18.24 16.37
CA ASP A 2 -14.66 17.75 16.84
C ASP A 2 -14.87 16.41 17.56
N VAL A 3 -14.05 15.45 17.20
CA VAL A 3 -14.07 14.08 17.69
C VAL A 3 -12.75 13.86 18.40
N TYR A 4 -12.82 13.48 19.67
CA TYR A 4 -11.65 13.20 20.46
C TYR A 4 -11.10 11.80 20.12
N LEU A 5 -9.81 11.74 19.80
CA LEU A 5 -9.08 10.50 19.56
C LEU A 5 -8.44 10.03 20.87
N PRO A 6 -8.99 9.00 21.54
CA PRO A 6 -8.53 8.57 22.86
C PRO A 6 -7.09 8.08 22.87
N ILE A 7 -6.58 7.59 21.75
CA ILE A 7 -5.22 7.01 21.70
C ILE A 7 -4.19 8.03 21.22
N ALA A 8 -4.58 8.92 20.29
CA ALA A 8 -3.71 10.01 19.86
C ALA A 8 -3.70 11.19 20.86
N ASN A 9 -4.62 11.23 21.82
CA ASN A 9 -4.83 12.35 22.76
C ASN A 9 -5.01 13.69 22.04
N LEU A 10 -5.74 13.68 20.92
CA LEU A 10 -5.95 14.84 20.05
C LEU A 10 -7.43 14.98 19.69
N SER A 11 -7.91 16.22 19.64
CA SER A 11 -9.24 16.54 19.12
C SER A 11 -9.13 16.81 17.62
N VAL A 12 -9.92 16.08 16.84
CA VAL A 12 -9.82 16.07 15.38
C VAL A 12 -11.18 16.33 14.77
N ASN A 13 -11.24 17.10 13.69
CA ASN A 13 -12.51 17.29 12.99
C ASN A 13 -12.92 15.99 12.28
N GLY A 14 -13.99 15.35 12.77
CA GLY A 14 -14.45 14.06 12.25
C GLY A 14 -14.78 14.08 10.76
N LEU A 15 -15.27 15.22 10.24
CA LEU A 15 -15.57 15.40 8.83
C LEU A 15 -14.29 15.37 7.98
N VAL A 16 -13.21 15.98 8.48
CA VAL A 16 -11.90 15.97 7.80
C VAL A 16 -11.34 14.55 7.71
N ILE A 17 -11.48 13.75 8.78
CA ILE A 17 -11.06 12.34 8.76
C ILE A 17 -11.85 11.55 7.73
N VAL A 18 -13.18 11.70 7.69
CA VAL A 18 -14.02 11.00 6.70
C VAL A 18 -13.64 11.43 5.28
N MET A 19 -13.41 12.72 5.05
CA MET A 19 -12.96 13.23 3.74
C MET A 19 -11.57 12.73 3.36
N LEU A 20 -10.64 12.64 4.31
CA LEU A 20 -9.33 12.04 4.13
C LEU A 20 -9.45 10.57 3.74
N GLY A 21 -10.27 9.81 4.48
CA GLY A 21 -10.60 8.43 4.17
C GLY A 21 -11.19 8.30 2.77
N ALA A 22 -12.15 9.17 2.40
CA ALA A 22 -12.75 9.18 1.07
C ALA A 22 -11.74 9.49 -0.03
N LEU A 23 -10.82 10.43 0.18
CA LEU A 23 -9.76 10.78 -0.76
C LEU A 23 -8.77 9.63 -0.94
N THR A 24 -8.26 9.04 0.15
CA THR A 24 -7.32 7.92 0.07
C THR A 24 -7.99 6.65 -0.43
N GLY A 25 -9.27 6.46 -0.11
CA GLY A 25 -10.14 5.44 -0.68
C GLY A 25 -10.30 5.62 -2.18
N LEU A 26 -10.60 6.82 -2.67
CA LEU A 26 -10.71 7.15 -4.10
C LEU A 26 -9.44 6.76 -4.84
N LEU A 27 -8.29 7.21 -4.34
CA LEU A 27 -6.98 6.86 -4.91
C LEU A 27 -6.74 5.33 -4.84
N SER A 28 -7.06 4.70 -3.71
CA SER A 28 -6.97 3.24 -3.57
C SER A 28 -7.81 2.50 -4.61
N GLY A 29 -9.05 2.93 -4.84
CA GLY A 29 -9.96 2.34 -5.80
C GLY A 29 -9.50 2.54 -7.24
N MET A 30 -8.89 3.69 -7.53
CA MET A 30 -8.37 4.00 -8.86
C MET A 30 -7.15 3.16 -9.25
N PHE A 31 -6.25 2.90 -8.29
CA PHE A 31 -4.98 2.22 -8.56
C PHE A 31 -4.94 0.76 -8.09
N GLY A 32 -5.90 0.31 -7.28
CA GLY A 32 -5.94 -1.06 -6.75
C GLY A 32 -4.83 -1.38 -5.74
N VAL A 33 -4.25 -0.33 -5.14
CA VAL A 33 -3.00 -0.38 -4.38
C VAL A 33 -3.21 -0.53 -2.86
N GLY A 34 -4.43 -0.33 -2.35
CA GLY A 34 -4.70 -0.27 -0.91
C GLY A 34 -4.21 1.05 -0.31
N GLY A 35 -5.13 2.01 -0.11
CA GLY A 35 -4.86 3.43 0.15
C GLY A 35 -3.98 3.81 1.34
N GLY A 36 -3.59 2.84 2.17
CA GLY A 36 -2.77 3.05 3.37
C GLY A 36 -1.43 3.74 3.11
N PHE A 37 -0.84 3.58 1.91
CA PHE A 37 0.40 4.27 1.54
C PHE A 37 0.30 5.80 1.52
N LEU A 38 -0.92 6.35 1.37
CA LEU A 38 -1.19 7.79 1.49
C LEU A 38 -1.94 8.13 2.79
N THR A 39 -2.77 7.22 3.31
CA THR A 39 -3.51 7.47 4.56
C THR A 39 -2.56 7.76 5.72
N THR A 40 -1.52 6.95 5.94
CA THR A 40 -0.57 7.16 7.04
C THR A 40 0.14 8.52 6.97
N PRO A 41 0.81 8.92 5.87
CA PRO A 41 1.50 10.20 5.83
C PRO A 41 0.55 11.39 5.93
N LEU A 42 -0.67 11.30 5.39
CA LEU A 42 -1.66 12.37 5.54
C LEU A 42 -2.13 12.51 6.99
N LEU A 43 -2.27 11.42 7.73
CA LEU A 43 -2.54 11.46 9.17
C LEU A 43 -1.37 12.04 9.96
N ILE A 44 -0.13 11.69 9.59
CA ILE A 44 1.07 12.27 10.20
C ILE A 44 1.10 13.79 9.97
N PHE A 45 0.77 14.27 8.78
CA PHE A 45 0.68 15.71 8.49
C PHE A 45 -0.42 16.42 9.26
N TYR A 46 -1.47 15.68 9.62
CA TYR A 46 -2.53 16.17 10.51
C TYR A 46 -2.09 16.25 11.98
N GLY A 47 -0.91 15.71 12.32
CA GLY A 47 -0.37 15.70 13.69
C GLY A 47 -0.66 14.41 14.45
N VAL A 48 -1.24 13.39 13.81
CA VAL A 48 -1.43 12.07 14.44
C VAL A 48 -0.07 11.37 14.56
N PRO A 49 0.28 10.80 15.73
CA PRO A 49 1.53 10.08 15.91
C PRO A 49 1.71 8.97 14.84
N PRO A 50 2.92 8.76 14.28
CA PRO A 50 3.15 7.79 13.20
C PRO A 50 2.70 6.36 13.53
N THR A 51 2.84 5.96 14.79
CA THR A 51 2.40 4.64 15.28
C THR A 51 0.87 4.47 15.21
N VAL A 52 0.11 5.47 15.63
CA VAL A 52 -1.37 5.48 15.56
C VAL A 52 -1.84 5.62 14.11
N ALA A 53 -1.15 6.45 13.33
CA ALA A 53 -1.43 6.62 11.91
C ALA A 53 -1.25 5.30 11.13
N ALA A 54 -0.16 4.57 11.38
CA ALA A 54 0.11 3.27 10.76
C ALA A 54 -0.95 2.22 11.15
N ALA A 55 -1.30 2.13 12.43
CA ALA A 55 -2.31 1.20 12.92
C ALA A 55 -3.72 1.51 12.34
N SER A 56 -4.07 2.78 12.24
CA SER A 56 -5.35 3.24 11.69
C SER A 56 -5.43 3.03 10.18
N ALA A 57 -4.32 3.28 9.46
CA ALA A 57 -4.22 3.02 8.04
C ALA A 57 -4.33 1.52 7.72
N ALA A 58 -3.69 0.65 8.50
CA ALA A 58 -3.82 -0.80 8.34
C ALA A 58 -5.29 -1.24 8.48
N SER A 59 -5.97 -0.74 9.51
CA SER A 59 -7.40 -1.03 9.77
C SER A 59 -8.29 -0.53 8.63
N GLN A 60 -8.04 0.68 8.13
CA GLN A 60 -8.72 1.27 6.99
C GLN A 60 -8.55 0.43 5.71
N VAL A 61 -7.32 -0.01 5.44
CA VAL A 61 -7.01 -0.83 4.28
C VAL A 61 -7.67 -2.20 4.37
N THR A 62 -7.77 -2.79 5.56
CA THR A 62 -8.47 -4.08 5.74
C THR A 62 -9.90 -3.97 5.20
N GLY A 63 -10.67 -2.97 5.64
CA GLY A 63 -12.06 -2.82 5.18
C GLY A 63 -12.19 -2.50 3.69
N ALA A 64 -11.34 -1.63 3.15
CA ALA A 64 -11.33 -1.37 1.70
C ALA A 64 -10.98 -2.64 0.90
N SER A 65 -10.00 -3.41 1.36
CA SER A 65 -9.55 -4.65 0.71
C SER A 65 -10.60 -5.76 0.74
N VAL A 66 -11.42 -5.86 1.80
CA VAL A 66 -12.57 -6.80 1.81
C VAL A 66 -13.47 -6.56 0.60
N SER A 67 -13.87 -5.30 0.38
CA SER A 67 -14.77 -4.95 -0.73
C SER A 67 -14.13 -5.21 -2.09
N GLY A 68 -12.86 -4.84 -2.25
CA GLY A 68 -12.11 -5.01 -3.51
C GLY A 68 -11.82 -6.48 -3.84
N ALA A 69 -11.39 -7.26 -2.84
CA ALA A 69 -11.13 -8.68 -2.99
C ALA A 69 -12.43 -9.43 -3.33
N PHE A 70 -13.54 -9.13 -2.66
CA PHE A 70 -14.82 -9.76 -2.96
C PHE A 70 -15.30 -9.47 -4.40
N ALA A 71 -15.15 -8.22 -4.87
CA ALA A 71 -15.50 -7.85 -6.24
C ALA A 71 -14.66 -8.60 -7.30
N HIS A 72 -13.37 -8.81 -7.03
CA HIS A 72 -12.48 -9.58 -7.92
C HIS A 72 -12.68 -11.10 -7.81
N ALA A 73 -13.03 -11.61 -6.62
CA ALA A 73 -13.38 -13.00 -6.39
C ALA A 73 -14.55 -13.43 -7.27
N ARG A 74 -15.62 -12.62 -7.31
CA ARG A 74 -16.80 -12.85 -8.15
C ARG A 74 -16.50 -12.91 -9.65
N ARG A 75 -15.44 -12.23 -10.10
CA ARG A 75 -15.01 -12.19 -11.51
C ARG A 75 -13.96 -13.25 -11.85
N GLY A 76 -13.61 -14.13 -10.89
CA GLY A 76 -12.55 -15.12 -11.08
C GLY A 76 -11.13 -14.51 -11.22
N GLY A 77 -10.93 -13.27 -10.77
CA GLY A 77 -9.66 -12.53 -10.90
C GLY A 77 -8.64 -12.83 -9.80
N ILE A 78 -8.92 -13.76 -8.88
CA ILE A 78 -8.02 -14.13 -7.79
C ILE A 78 -7.37 -15.48 -8.10
N ASP A 79 -6.04 -15.52 -7.99
CA ASP A 79 -5.28 -16.76 -7.90
C ASP A 79 -5.07 -17.11 -6.42
N TYR A 80 -5.93 -17.97 -5.89
CA TYR A 80 -5.91 -18.35 -4.47
C TYR A 80 -4.64 -19.11 -4.07
N GLN A 81 -4.00 -19.80 -5.02
CA GLN A 81 -2.78 -20.55 -4.74
C GLN A 81 -1.60 -19.60 -4.58
N MET A 82 -1.45 -18.63 -5.49
CA MET A 82 -0.47 -17.54 -5.33
C MET A 82 -0.77 -16.70 -4.10
N GLY A 83 -2.04 -16.31 -3.93
CA GLY A 83 -2.51 -15.54 -2.79
C GLY A 83 -2.20 -16.22 -1.47
N GLY A 84 -2.41 -17.54 -1.35
CA GLY A 84 -2.10 -18.30 -0.14
C GLY A 84 -0.62 -18.28 0.23
N VAL A 85 0.28 -18.45 -0.75
CA VAL A 85 1.73 -18.40 -0.52
C VAL A 85 2.17 -16.99 -0.09
N LEU A 86 1.62 -15.97 -0.75
CA LEU A 86 1.85 -14.56 -0.43
C LEU A 86 1.33 -14.18 0.97
N VAL A 87 0.17 -14.70 1.37
CA VAL A 87 -0.41 -14.52 2.71
C VAL A 87 0.45 -15.21 3.76
N ALA A 88 0.87 -16.46 3.53
CA ALA A 88 1.74 -17.18 4.46
C ALA A 88 3.05 -16.42 4.70
N GLY A 89 3.70 -15.98 3.62
CA GLY A 89 4.88 -15.10 3.72
C GLY A 89 4.58 -13.81 4.46
N GLY A 90 3.48 -13.13 4.11
CA GLY A 90 3.10 -11.85 4.71
C GLY A 90 2.74 -11.93 6.19
N VAL A 91 2.12 -13.01 6.66
CA VAL A 91 1.84 -13.21 8.09
C VAL A 91 3.14 -13.44 8.86
N ILE A 92 4.06 -14.26 8.33
CA ILE A 92 5.41 -14.43 8.91
C ILE A 92 6.14 -13.08 8.96
N GLY A 93 6.10 -12.33 7.85
CA GLY A 93 6.69 -11.00 7.75
C GLY A 93 6.08 -10.00 8.72
N THR A 94 4.77 -10.04 8.94
CA THR A 94 4.09 -9.21 9.95
C THR A 94 4.59 -9.53 11.35
N GLY A 95 4.79 -10.81 11.68
CA GLY A 95 5.38 -11.23 12.95
C GLY A 95 6.79 -10.69 13.15
N ILE A 96 7.66 -10.83 12.15
CA ILE A 96 9.03 -10.28 12.17
C ILE A 96 8.98 -8.74 12.27
N GLY A 97 8.11 -8.11 11.50
CA GLY A 97 7.90 -6.67 11.52
C GLY A 97 7.43 -6.17 12.88
N ALA A 98 6.60 -6.93 13.61
CA ALA A 98 6.13 -6.58 14.95
C ALA A 98 7.26 -6.65 15.98
N LEU A 99 8.15 -7.63 15.86
CA LEU A 99 9.37 -7.71 16.67
C LEU A 99 10.29 -6.52 16.40
N LEU A 100 10.52 -6.20 15.12
CA LEU A 100 11.32 -5.05 14.73
C LEU A 100 10.69 -3.73 15.19
N PHE A 101 9.37 -3.59 15.08
CA PHE A 101 8.62 -2.43 15.54
C PHE A 101 8.84 -2.22 17.04
N ARG A 102 8.69 -3.28 17.85
CA ARG A 102 8.92 -3.21 19.30
C ARG A 102 10.37 -2.84 19.65
N LEU A 103 11.34 -3.41 18.94
CA LEU A 103 12.75 -3.08 19.11
C LEU A 103 12.99 -1.59 18.82
N LEU A 104 12.53 -1.10 17.67
CA LEU A 104 12.67 0.31 17.27
C LEU A 104 11.92 1.27 18.20
N GLN A 105 10.77 0.83 18.72
CA GLN A 105 9.99 1.57 19.71
C GLN A 105 10.74 1.66 21.04
N SER A 106 11.35 0.58 21.51
CA SER A 106 12.18 0.61 22.73
C SER A 106 13.42 1.50 22.61
N LEU A 107 13.92 1.68 21.39
CA LEU A 107 15.03 2.58 21.08
C LEU A 107 14.57 4.04 20.87
N GLY A 108 13.26 4.31 20.89
CA GLY A 108 12.70 5.64 20.61
C GLY A 108 12.90 6.13 19.17
N GLN A 109 13.25 5.23 18.24
CA GLN A 109 13.59 5.59 16.85
C GLN A 109 12.49 5.23 15.84
N ILE A 110 11.37 4.66 16.30
CA ILE A 110 10.32 4.16 15.40
C ILE A 110 9.76 5.23 14.47
N ASP A 111 9.51 6.44 14.97
CA ASP A 111 8.94 7.53 14.17
C ASP A 111 9.90 7.96 13.05
N THR A 112 11.18 8.10 13.37
CA THR A 112 12.24 8.43 12.41
C THR A 112 12.38 7.33 11.35
N VAL A 113 12.37 6.06 11.76
CA VAL A 113 12.47 4.94 10.82
C VAL A 113 11.26 4.90 9.88
N ILE A 114 10.04 5.06 10.41
CA ILE A 114 8.82 5.10 9.58
C ILE A 114 8.93 6.25 8.56
N ASN A 115 9.33 7.43 9.00
CA ASN A 115 9.47 8.59 8.12
C ASN A 115 10.53 8.37 7.02
N ILE A 116 11.71 7.82 7.37
CA ILE A 116 12.76 7.49 6.40
C ILE A 116 12.26 6.45 5.39
N LEU A 117 11.63 5.37 5.87
CA LEU A 117 11.09 4.34 4.99
C LEU A 117 10.05 4.93 4.03
N TYR A 118 9.20 5.86 4.49
CA TYR A 118 8.22 6.52 3.63
C TYR A 118 8.88 7.39 2.57
N VAL A 119 9.89 8.17 2.93
CA VAL A 119 10.64 9.01 1.98
C VAL A 119 11.32 8.14 0.92
N LEU A 120 11.97 7.05 1.32
CA LEU A 120 12.61 6.13 0.38
C LEU A 120 11.58 5.44 -0.53
N MET A 121 10.48 4.97 0.04
CA MET A 121 9.45 4.24 -0.71
C MET A 121 8.68 5.16 -1.66
N LEU A 122 8.11 6.26 -1.15
CA LEU A 122 7.33 7.21 -1.94
C LEU A 122 8.23 7.96 -2.93
N GLY A 123 9.43 8.38 -2.52
CA GLY A 123 10.40 9.03 -3.39
C GLY A 123 10.88 8.11 -4.51
N GLY A 124 11.24 6.87 -4.17
CA GLY A 124 11.70 5.88 -5.15
C GLY A 124 10.61 5.48 -6.15
N ILE A 125 9.46 5.00 -5.65
CA ILE A 125 8.38 4.54 -6.53
C ILE A 125 7.73 5.71 -7.25
N GLY A 126 7.49 6.84 -6.57
CA GLY A 126 6.97 8.06 -7.20
C GLY A 126 7.89 8.59 -8.30
N GLY A 127 9.21 8.57 -8.08
CA GLY A 127 10.20 8.97 -9.08
C GLY A 127 10.21 8.05 -10.30
N LEU A 128 10.16 6.73 -10.09
CA LEU A 128 10.03 5.75 -11.18
C LEU A 128 8.73 5.95 -11.97
N MET A 129 7.60 6.15 -11.28
CA MET A 129 6.31 6.38 -11.92
C MET A 129 6.28 7.70 -12.70
N ALA A 130 6.87 8.77 -12.18
CA ALA A 130 6.98 10.05 -12.86
C ALA A 130 7.85 9.94 -14.11
N HIS A 131 8.99 9.26 -14.03
CA HIS A 131 9.88 9.03 -15.17
C HIS A 131 9.18 8.23 -16.28
N GLU A 132 8.46 7.16 -15.93
CA GLU A 132 7.69 6.38 -16.91
C GLU A 132 6.54 7.17 -17.54
N SER A 133 5.80 7.95 -16.75
CA SER A 133 4.66 8.73 -17.23
C SER A 133 5.09 9.87 -18.15
N LEU A 134 6.17 10.59 -17.80
CA LEU A 134 6.76 11.62 -18.65
C LEU A 134 7.29 11.04 -19.96
N GLY A 135 7.91 9.86 -19.91
CA GLY A 135 8.36 9.13 -21.10
C GLY A 135 7.19 8.76 -22.02
N ALA A 136 6.06 8.31 -21.45
CA ALA A 136 4.87 7.96 -22.21
C ALA A 136 4.22 9.18 -22.89
N LEU A 137 4.04 10.28 -22.15
CA LEU A 137 3.48 11.53 -22.69
C LEU A 137 4.36 12.17 -23.77
N ARG A 138 5.69 12.06 -23.65
CA ARG A 138 6.63 12.53 -24.68
C ARG A 138 6.61 11.68 -25.94
N ALA A 139 6.42 10.36 -25.81
CA ALA A 139 6.27 9.46 -26.94
C ALA A 139 4.95 9.71 -27.70
N GLU A 140 3.85 9.92 -26.99
CA GLU A 140 2.54 10.25 -27.57
C GLU A 140 2.59 11.59 -28.33
N ARG A 141 3.23 12.62 -27.76
CA ARG A 141 3.42 13.92 -28.44
C ARG A 141 4.37 13.88 -29.64
N SER A 142 5.30 12.93 -29.69
CA SER A 142 6.26 12.80 -30.78
C SER A 142 5.78 11.85 -31.89
N GLY A 143 4.58 11.27 -31.77
CA GLY A 143 4.00 10.37 -32.76
C GLY A 143 4.74 9.04 -32.94
N LYS A 144 5.74 8.75 -32.09
CA LYS A 144 6.51 7.50 -32.14
C LYS A 144 5.93 6.51 -31.12
N PRO A 145 5.41 5.35 -31.55
CA PRO A 145 4.93 4.35 -30.60
C PRO A 145 6.08 3.91 -29.70
N LEU A 146 5.86 3.88 -28.38
CA LEU A 146 6.81 3.29 -27.45
C LEU A 146 7.09 1.84 -27.88
N PRO A 147 8.36 1.41 -27.89
CA PRO A 147 8.66 0.01 -28.15
C PRO A 147 7.93 -0.84 -27.11
N PRO A 148 7.24 -1.93 -27.53
CA PRO A 148 6.53 -2.79 -26.59
C PRO A 148 7.52 -3.32 -25.55
N ARG A 149 7.23 -3.09 -24.27
CA ARG A 149 8.04 -3.58 -23.15
C ARG A 149 8.21 -5.09 -23.32
N LYS A 150 9.41 -5.53 -23.68
CA LYS A 150 9.75 -6.96 -23.76
C LYS A 150 9.43 -7.58 -22.40
N ARG A 151 8.55 -8.57 -22.36
CA ARG A 151 8.30 -9.42 -21.18
C ARG A 151 9.60 -10.14 -20.82
N ARG A 152 10.48 -9.49 -20.06
CA ARG A 152 11.73 -10.08 -19.61
C ARG A 152 11.44 -10.89 -18.36
N HIS A 153 11.43 -12.21 -18.49
CA HIS A 153 11.53 -13.09 -17.33
C HIS A 153 12.87 -12.79 -16.63
N HIS A 154 12.83 -12.39 -15.35
CA HIS A 154 14.04 -12.07 -14.61
C HIS A 154 14.82 -13.37 -14.34
N PRO A 155 16.10 -13.48 -14.74
CA PRO A 155 16.85 -14.74 -14.64
C PRO A 155 16.99 -15.26 -13.20
N LEU A 156 16.98 -14.37 -12.20
CA LEU A 156 17.04 -14.71 -10.78
C LEU A 156 15.80 -15.46 -10.25
N VAL A 157 14.63 -15.28 -10.87
CA VAL A 157 13.40 -15.98 -10.49
C VAL A 157 13.29 -17.35 -11.18
N ALA A 158 13.96 -17.50 -12.35
CA ALA A 158 13.99 -18.75 -13.11
C ALA A 158 14.97 -19.80 -12.53
N SER A 159 15.94 -19.38 -11.72
CA SER A 159 16.96 -20.24 -11.10
C SER A 159 16.58 -20.81 -9.74
N LEU A 160 15.41 -20.48 -9.18
CA LEU A 160 15.01 -20.95 -7.85
C LEU A 160 14.49 -22.41 -7.87
N PRO A 161 14.90 -23.24 -6.89
CA PRO A 161 14.45 -24.64 -6.77
C PRO A 161 12.97 -24.74 -6.35
N LEU A 162 12.34 -25.89 -6.64
CA LEU A 162 10.90 -26.22 -6.48
C LEU A 162 9.93 -25.43 -7.38
N ARG A 163 9.74 -25.87 -8.62
CA ARG A 163 8.76 -25.26 -9.55
C ARG A 163 7.33 -25.71 -9.22
N TRP A 164 6.45 -24.78 -8.84
CA TRP A 164 5.00 -25.01 -8.82
C TRP A 164 4.33 -24.31 -10.00
N ARG A 165 3.24 -24.89 -10.47
CA ARG A 165 2.44 -24.35 -11.57
C ARG A 165 1.25 -23.59 -10.98
N PHE A 166 1.26 -22.28 -11.11
CA PHE A 166 0.13 -21.44 -10.73
C PHE A 166 -0.82 -21.33 -11.93
N TYR A 167 -1.91 -22.10 -11.90
CA TYR A 167 -2.78 -22.32 -13.05
C TYR A 167 -3.45 -21.05 -13.59
N ARG A 168 -3.83 -20.09 -12.72
CA ARG A 168 -4.46 -18.83 -13.15
C ARG A 168 -3.45 -17.74 -13.48
N SER A 169 -2.31 -17.72 -12.80
CA SER A 169 -1.22 -16.77 -13.08
C SER A 169 -0.38 -17.16 -14.31
N GLY A 170 -0.55 -18.37 -14.84
CA GLY A 170 0.14 -18.85 -16.05
C GLY A 170 1.64 -19.02 -15.87
N LEU A 171 2.12 -19.14 -14.62
CA LEU A 171 3.54 -19.10 -14.27
C LEU A 171 4.01 -20.41 -13.65
N TYR A 172 5.24 -20.76 -14.01
CA TYR A 172 6.04 -21.83 -13.42
C TYR A 172 7.17 -21.19 -12.62
N ILE A 173 6.85 -20.72 -11.41
CA ILE A 173 7.80 -20.04 -10.53
C ILE A 173 7.88 -20.79 -9.20
N SER A 174 9.05 -20.74 -8.55
CA SER A 174 9.21 -21.28 -7.20
C SER A 174 8.33 -20.54 -6.19
N PRO A 175 7.56 -21.25 -5.34
CA PRO A 175 6.76 -20.63 -4.26
C PRO A 175 7.58 -19.73 -3.34
N LEU A 176 8.91 -19.92 -3.30
CA LEU A 176 9.80 -19.13 -2.47
C LEU A 176 9.81 -17.65 -2.85
N ALA A 177 9.74 -17.31 -4.15
CA ALA A 177 9.76 -15.91 -4.58
C ALA A 177 8.51 -15.14 -4.13
N PRO A 178 7.27 -15.63 -4.36
CA PRO A 178 6.06 -15.02 -3.79
C PRO A 178 6.05 -15.02 -2.27
N LEU A 179 6.61 -16.04 -1.61
CA LEU A 179 6.68 -16.11 -0.15
C LEU A 179 7.60 -15.03 0.43
N LEU A 180 8.80 -14.86 -0.13
CA LEU A 180 9.74 -13.80 0.29
C LEU A 180 9.18 -12.41 0.00
N LEU A 181 8.52 -12.24 -1.15
CA LEU A 181 7.85 -10.98 -1.48
C LEU A 181 6.70 -10.68 -0.50
N GLY A 182 5.92 -11.70 -0.15
CA GLY A 182 4.90 -11.63 0.91
C GLY A 182 5.52 -11.23 2.24
N MET A 183 6.61 -11.88 2.66
CA MET A 183 7.32 -11.58 3.90
C MET A 183 7.83 -10.14 3.94
N PHE A 184 8.49 -9.68 2.88
CA PHE A 184 8.98 -8.31 2.78
C PHE A 184 7.84 -7.29 2.86
N THR A 185 6.76 -7.50 2.11
CA THR A 185 5.60 -6.61 2.14
C THR A 185 4.88 -6.65 3.49
N GLY A 186 4.84 -7.79 4.18
CA GLY A 186 4.31 -7.92 5.54
C GLY A 186 5.12 -7.14 6.58
N ILE A 187 6.45 -7.19 6.51
CA ILE A 187 7.33 -6.38 7.38
C ILE A 187 7.01 -4.88 7.19
N LEU A 188 6.97 -4.42 5.94
CA LEU A 188 6.67 -3.02 5.64
C LEU A 188 5.24 -2.60 6.03
N THR A 189 4.26 -3.50 5.85
CA THR A 189 2.86 -3.27 6.26
C THR A 189 2.79 -3.07 7.77
N MET A 190 3.48 -3.89 8.56
CA MET A 190 3.51 -3.78 10.01
C MET A 190 4.23 -2.52 10.52
N LEU A 191 5.31 -2.10 9.84
CA LEU A 191 6.05 -0.90 10.23
C LEU A 191 5.31 0.38 9.88
N MET A 192 4.76 0.44 8.67
CA MET A 192 4.32 1.69 8.06
C MET A 192 2.78 1.80 7.98
N GLY A 193 2.04 0.71 8.18
CA GLY A 193 0.59 0.69 7.93
C GLY A 193 0.21 0.80 6.45
N ILE A 194 1.20 0.67 5.54
CA ILE A 194 0.94 0.64 4.11
C ILE A 194 0.26 -0.67 3.76
N GLY A 195 -0.79 -0.63 2.96
CA GLY A 195 -1.48 -1.83 2.51
C GLY A 195 -0.66 -2.80 1.67
N GLY A 196 0.67 -2.69 1.57
CA GLY A 196 1.55 -3.58 0.78
C GLY A 196 1.38 -3.49 -0.74
N GLY A 197 0.18 -3.19 -1.25
CA GLY A 197 -0.18 -3.21 -2.66
C GLY A 197 0.64 -2.27 -3.54
N PHE A 198 1.13 -1.16 -2.99
CA PHE A 198 1.91 -0.17 -3.76
C PHE A 198 3.24 -0.74 -4.23
N ILE A 199 3.82 -1.64 -3.44
CA ILE A 199 5.04 -2.37 -3.77
C ILE A 199 4.67 -3.70 -4.43
N LEU A 200 3.66 -4.39 -3.89
CA LEU A 200 3.31 -5.73 -4.30
C LEU A 200 2.78 -5.79 -5.74
N VAL A 201 1.94 -4.84 -6.16
CA VAL A 201 1.36 -4.82 -7.52
C VAL A 201 2.47 -4.65 -8.57
N PRO A 202 3.36 -3.63 -8.49
CA PRO A 202 4.50 -3.54 -9.39
C PRO A 202 5.43 -4.75 -9.33
N ALA A 203 5.71 -5.29 -8.14
CA ALA A 203 6.57 -6.47 -8.01
C ALA A 203 5.96 -7.69 -8.71
N MET A 204 4.66 -7.92 -8.57
CA MET A 204 3.96 -9.00 -9.26
C MET A 204 3.93 -8.81 -10.79
N LEU A 205 3.77 -7.58 -11.27
CA LEU A 205 3.76 -7.28 -12.70
C LEU A 205 5.15 -7.35 -13.34
N TYR A 206 6.17 -6.77 -12.70
CA TYR A 206 7.49 -6.57 -13.31
C TYR A 206 8.49 -7.66 -12.94
N ILE A 207 8.44 -8.19 -11.71
CA ILE A 207 9.39 -9.22 -11.24
C ILE A 207 8.84 -10.61 -11.57
N LEU A 208 7.57 -10.85 -11.24
CA LEU A 208 6.93 -12.16 -11.45
C LEU A 208 6.29 -12.30 -12.83
N GLY A 209 5.96 -11.20 -13.51
CA GLY A 209 5.40 -11.23 -14.87
C GLY A 209 3.94 -11.69 -14.95
N ILE A 210 3.19 -11.58 -13.85
CA ILE A 210 1.77 -12.01 -13.78
C ILE A 210 0.90 -11.02 -14.57
N GLY A 211 -0.18 -11.49 -15.19
CA GLY A 211 -1.13 -10.64 -15.90
C GLY A 211 -1.89 -9.66 -15.00
N VAL A 212 -2.09 -8.42 -15.46
CA VAL A 212 -2.70 -7.32 -14.69
C VAL A 212 -4.05 -7.69 -14.07
N SER A 213 -4.90 -8.44 -14.80
CA SER A 213 -6.22 -8.86 -14.33
C SER A 213 -6.16 -9.76 -13.08
N VAL A 214 -5.13 -10.61 -12.97
CA VAL A 214 -4.95 -11.53 -11.85
C VAL A 214 -4.16 -10.88 -10.71
N VAL A 215 -3.22 -9.97 -11.03
CA VAL A 215 -2.42 -9.26 -10.03
C VAL A 215 -3.30 -8.45 -9.09
N VAL A 216 -4.22 -7.64 -9.62
CA VAL A 216 -5.04 -6.74 -8.78
C VAL A 216 -5.93 -7.54 -7.82
N GLY A 217 -6.53 -8.64 -8.27
CA GLY A 217 -7.33 -9.50 -7.40
C GLY A 217 -6.47 -10.23 -6.35
N THR A 218 -5.33 -10.77 -6.77
CA THR A 218 -4.43 -11.54 -5.90
C THR A 218 -3.71 -10.65 -4.88
N SER A 219 -3.38 -9.40 -5.22
CA SER A 219 -2.90 -8.40 -4.25
C SER A 219 -3.98 -8.10 -3.25
N LEU A 220 -5.20 -7.71 -3.66
CA LEU A 220 -6.26 -7.37 -2.71
C LEU A 220 -6.58 -8.50 -1.73
N PHE A 221 -6.53 -9.76 -2.21
CA PHE A 221 -6.62 -10.94 -1.35
C PHE A 221 -5.48 -10.98 -0.32
N GLN A 222 -4.22 -10.86 -0.76
CA GLN A 222 -3.06 -10.84 0.16
C GLN A 222 -3.16 -9.69 1.17
N ILE A 223 -3.50 -8.49 0.70
CA ILE A 223 -3.56 -7.27 1.49
C ILE A 223 -4.61 -7.42 2.58
N LEU A 224 -5.77 -8.00 2.27
CA LEU A 224 -6.82 -8.26 3.22
C LEU A 224 -6.30 -9.06 4.43
N PHE A 225 -5.70 -10.22 4.19
CA PHE A 225 -5.24 -11.08 5.30
C PHE A 225 -4.04 -10.50 6.04
N VAL A 226 -3.10 -9.87 5.32
CA VAL A 226 -1.89 -9.30 5.94
C VAL A 226 -2.21 -8.05 6.75
N THR A 227 -3.10 -7.18 6.27
CA THR A 227 -3.55 -6.01 7.05
C THR A 227 -4.45 -6.40 8.21
N MET A 228 -5.24 -7.47 8.10
CA MET A 228 -5.97 -8.04 9.23
C MET A 228 -5.01 -8.55 10.31
N ALA A 229 -3.97 -9.30 9.93
CA ALA A 229 -2.93 -9.75 10.85
C ALA A 229 -2.15 -8.57 11.47
N THR A 230 -1.83 -7.55 10.67
CA THR A 230 -1.15 -6.32 11.12
C THR A 230 -2.00 -5.54 12.12
N THR A 231 -3.28 -5.35 11.82
CA THR A 231 -4.24 -4.66 12.70
C THR A 231 -4.39 -5.41 14.03
N MET A 232 -4.52 -6.74 13.97
CA MET A 232 -4.56 -7.59 15.15
C MET A 232 -3.26 -7.48 15.98
N MET A 233 -2.09 -7.48 15.33
CA MET A 233 -0.81 -7.26 16.00
C MET A 233 -0.73 -5.88 16.64
N HIS A 234 -1.15 -4.80 15.97
CA HIS A 234 -1.17 -3.47 16.57
C HIS A 234 -2.11 -3.37 17.77
N ALA A 235 -3.28 -4.01 17.70
CA ALA A 235 -4.24 -4.05 18.80
C ALA A 235 -3.68 -4.79 20.02
N LEU A 236 -3.06 -5.96 19.82
CA LEU A 236 -2.54 -6.79 20.90
C LEU A 236 -1.22 -6.29 21.48
N THR A 237 -0.36 -5.70 20.65
CA THR A 237 1.02 -5.35 21.05
C THR A 237 1.18 -3.88 21.41
N THR A 238 0.80 -2.98 20.52
CA THR A 238 1.02 -1.54 20.66
C THR A 238 -0.15 -0.79 21.27
N ARG A 239 -1.36 -1.39 21.26
CA ARG A 239 -2.63 -0.74 21.62
C ARG A 239 -2.83 0.61 20.91
N ALA A 240 -2.26 0.75 19.72
CA ALA A 240 -2.26 1.99 18.92
C ALA A 240 -3.49 2.12 18.00
N VAL A 241 -4.41 1.14 18.03
CA VAL A 241 -5.59 1.09 17.15
C VAL A 241 -6.69 1.96 17.74
N ASP A 242 -6.83 3.18 17.25
CA ASP A 242 -7.92 4.07 17.62
C ASP A 242 -9.18 3.69 16.85
N ILE A 243 -10.15 3.08 17.54
CA ILE A 243 -11.38 2.56 16.93
C ILE A 243 -12.19 3.70 16.28
N VAL A 244 -12.20 4.88 16.89
CA VAL A 244 -12.96 6.03 16.37
C VAL A 244 -12.33 6.52 15.06
N LEU A 245 -11.01 6.70 15.05
CA LEU A 245 -10.28 7.06 13.84
C LEU A 245 -10.46 6.03 12.73
N ALA A 246 -10.34 4.74 13.08
CA ALA A 246 -10.48 3.63 12.14
C ALA A 246 -11.87 3.59 11.49
N VAL A 247 -12.94 3.74 12.27
CA VAL A 247 -14.32 3.73 11.75
C VAL A 247 -14.58 4.91 10.82
N LEU A 248 -14.15 6.12 11.20
CA LEU A 248 -14.32 7.31 10.36
C LEU A 248 -13.57 7.18 9.03
N LEU A 249 -12.32 6.70 9.08
CA LEU A 249 -11.53 6.44 7.87
C LEU A 249 -12.14 5.32 7.01
N LEU A 250 -12.70 4.28 7.63
CA LEU A 250 -13.37 3.19 6.92
C LEU A 250 -14.61 3.68 6.18
N LEU A 251 -15.47 4.46 6.82
CA LEU A 251 -16.69 5.02 6.22
C LEU A 251 -16.36 5.86 4.97
N GLY A 252 -15.37 6.75 5.08
CA GLY A 252 -14.89 7.52 3.94
C GLY A 252 -14.26 6.62 2.88
N SER A 253 -13.35 5.73 3.26
CA SER A 253 -12.56 4.99 2.29
C SER A 253 -13.32 3.94 1.49
N VAL A 254 -14.35 3.31 2.07
CA VAL A 254 -15.19 2.36 1.34
C VAL A 254 -15.98 3.08 0.25
N THR A 255 -16.59 4.22 0.58
CA THR A 255 -17.35 5.02 -0.39
C THR A 255 -16.41 5.60 -1.46
N GLY A 256 -15.28 6.17 -1.05
CA GLY A 256 -14.24 6.65 -1.94
C GLY A 256 -13.72 5.58 -2.89
N ALA A 257 -13.40 4.38 -2.39
CA ALA A 257 -12.85 3.29 -3.21
C ALA A 257 -13.82 2.82 -4.29
N GLN A 258 -15.12 2.77 -4.00
CA GLN A 258 -16.13 2.40 -4.99
C GLN A 258 -16.22 3.46 -6.10
N VAL A 259 -16.28 4.74 -5.74
CA VAL A 259 -16.30 5.85 -6.71
C VAL A 259 -15.00 5.89 -7.53
N GLY A 260 -13.87 5.69 -6.88
CA GLY A 260 -12.54 5.71 -7.50
C GLY A 260 -12.38 4.58 -8.52
N ALA A 261 -12.85 3.38 -8.20
CA ALA A 261 -12.84 2.25 -9.13
C ALA A 261 -13.70 2.53 -10.38
N GLN A 262 -14.85 3.20 -10.22
CA GLN A 262 -15.68 3.61 -11.37
C GLN A 262 -15.01 4.69 -12.21
N PHE A 263 -14.37 5.68 -11.57
CA PHE A 263 -13.68 6.76 -12.27
C PHE A 263 -12.47 6.24 -13.06
N ALA A 264 -11.73 5.29 -12.51
CA ALA A 264 -10.57 4.69 -13.16
C ALA A 264 -10.91 3.93 -14.46
N GLN A 265 -12.16 3.47 -14.63
CA GLN A 265 -12.59 2.84 -15.89
C GLN A 265 -12.81 3.86 -17.02
N LYS A 266 -13.07 5.13 -16.69
CA LYS A 266 -13.35 6.18 -17.67
C LYS A 266 -12.13 7.04 -17.99
N ALA A 267 -11.18 7.13 -17.07
CA ALA A 267 -9.99 7.97 -17.20
C ALA A 267 -8.84 7.25 -17.93
N LYS A 268 -8.05 8.01 -18.71
CA LYS A 268 -6.86 7.47 -19.37
C LYS A 268 -5.82 7.03 -18.33
N PRO A 269 -5.27 5.81 -18.41
CA PRO A 269 -4.31 5.29 -17.43
C PRO A 269 -3.05 6.15 -17.23
N GLU A 270 -2.61 6.86 -18.28
CA GLU A 270 -1.43 7.71 -18.27
C GLU A 270 -1.60 8.93 -17.38
N HIS A 271 -2.75 9.61 -17.47
CA HIS A 271 -3.07 10.78 -16.64
C HIS A 271 -3.24 10.39 -15.18
N LEU A 272 -3.91 9.25 -14.90
CA LEU A 272 -4.05 8.75 -13.55
C LEU A 272 -2.67 8.48 -12.92
N ARG A 273 -1.79 7.80 -13.65
CA ARG A 273 -0.43 7.52 -13.18
C ARG A 273 0.36 8.80 -12.90
N LEU A 274 0.23 9.81 -13.75
CA LEU A 274 0.91 11.10 -13.55
C LEU A 274 0.42 11.80 -12.29
N ILE A 275 -0.90 11.93 -12.11
CA ILE A 275 -1.51 12.57 -10.94
C ILE A 275 -1.04 11.88 -9.67
N LEU A 276 -1.06 10.54 -9.65
CA LEU A 276 -0.58 9.78 -8.51
C LEU A 276 0.91 10.00 -8.25
N ALA A 277 1.75 9.97 -9.29
CA ALA A 277 3.18 10.20 -9.15
C ALA A 277 3.48 11.58 -8.55
N VAL A 278 2.77 12.61 -8.99
CA VAL A 278 2.89 13.98 -8.45
C VAL A 278 2.47 14.02 -6.97
N ILE A 279 1.32 13.43 -6.62
CA ILE A 279 0.86 13.39 -5.22
C ILE A 279 1.87 12.65 -4.34
N VAL A 280 2.33 11.47 -4.77
CA VAL A 280 3.28 10.65 -4.02
C VAL A 280 4.62 11.36 -3.85
N LEU A 281 5.14 12.02 -4.89
CA LEU A 281 6.37 12.80 -4.80
C LEU A 281 6.20 14.02 -3.89
N ALA A 282 5.06 14.71 -3.95
CA ALA A 282 4.78 15.83 -3.06
C ALA A 282 4.75 15.39 -1.59
N VAL A 283 4.12 14.25 -1.30
CA VAL A 283 4.11 13.66 0.05
C VAL A 283 5.52 13.22 0.47
N ALA A 284 6.29 12.60 -0.42
CA ALA A 284 7.67 12.21 -0.14
C ALA A 284 8.55 13.41 0.21
N VAL A 285 8.45 14.50 -0.56
CA VAL A 285 9.16 15.76 -0.29
C VAL A 285 8.73 16.34 1.04
N ARG A 286 7.43 16.39 1.34
CA ARG A 286 6.93 16.91 2.62
C ARG A 286 7.43 16.10 3.81
N MET A 287 7.47 14.77 3.70
CA MET A 287 8.04 13.90 4.74
C MET A 287 9.55 14.08 4.88
N ALA A 288 10.28 14.26 3.77
CA ALA A 288 11.71 14.52 3.79
C ALA A 288 12.04 15.86 4.47
N LEU A 289 11.23 16.89 4.19
CA LEU A 289 11.33 18.17 4.89
C LEU A 289 11.04 18.03 6.39
N GLY A 290 10.08 17.18 6.78
CA GLY A 290 9.81 16.88 8.19
C GLY A 290 10.95 16.16 8.92
N LEU A 291 11.84 15.47 8.21
CA LEU A 291 13.07 14.87 8.77
C LEU A 291 14.21 15.90 8.90
N GLY A 292 14.29 16.85 7.97
CA GLY A 292 15.37 17.85 7.92
C GLY A 292 15.08 19.14 8.69
N TYR A 293 13.81 19.49 8.86
CA TYR A 293 13.39 20.72 9.53
C TYR A 293 12.85 20.37 10.92
N ARG A 294 13.70 20.50 11.94
CA ARG A 294 13.21 20.65 13.33
C ARG A 294 12.59 22.04 13.41
N PRO A 295 11.29 22.19 13.72
CA PRO A 295 10.79 23.49 14.16
C PRO A 295 11.56 23.86 15.44
N ASP A 296 12.12 25.05 15.48
CA ASP A 296 12.92 25.55 16.63
C ASP A 296 12.10 25.80 17.91
N GLU A 297 10.86 25.34 18.00
CA GLU A 297 9.99 25.60 19.15
C GLU A 297 9.05 24.42 19.44
N ILE A 298 9.46 23.53 20.36
CA ILE A 298 8.68 23.10 21.54
C ILE A 298 9.67 22.78 22.67
#